data_AF-A0AAN1CW62-F1
#
_entry.id   AF-A0AAN1CW62-F1
#
_cell.length_a   1.000
_cell.length_b   1.000
_cell.length_c   1.000
_cell.angle_alpha   90.00
_cell.angle_beta   90.00
_cell.angle_gamma   90.00
#
_symmetry.space_group_name_H-M   'P 1'
#
loop_
_entity.id
_entity.type
_entity.pdbx_description
1 polymer ?
#
loop_
_entity_poly.entity_id
_entity_poly.type
_entity_poly.pdbx_seq_one_letter_code
_entity_poly.pdbx_strand_id
1 'polypeptide(L)'
;MKNKSLSVAAILAVSAITLSGCVYKSNVDYGTQFTSEQVAKIEKKVTTKADLIRIFGEPSVKSVVSETGEKWVYSYTGGSASSQAFTTKTTSDISTHMLDVLLENGVVVNFAETNTKHNMNTSVE
;
A
#
# COMPACT_ATOMS: atom_id res chain seq x y z
N MET A 1 -8.31 -36.43 -51.46
CA MET A 1 -7.61 -36.15 -50.17
C MET A 1 -6.90 -34.79 -50.24
N LYS A 2 -7.61 -33.65 -50.23
CA LYS A 2 -6.98 -32.30 -50.33
C LYS A 2 -7.61 -31.21 -49.44
N ASN A 3 -8.63 -31.53 -48.66
CA ASN A 3 -9.44 -30.57 -47.88
C ASN A 3 -9.20 -30.64 -46.35
N LYS A 4 -8.60 -31.73 -45.83
CA LYS A 4 -8.32 -31.87 -44.39
C LYS A 4 -7.20 -30.92 -43.90
N SER A 5 -6.20 -30.63 -44.73
CA SER A 5 -5.08 -29.73 -44.36
C SER A 5 -5.50 -28.27 -44.25
N LEU A 6 -6.45 -27.82 -45.07
CA LEU A 6 -6.95 -26.44 -45.07
C LEU A 6 -7.82 -26.14 -43.83
N SER A 7 -8.64 -27.11 -43.40
CA SER A 7 -9.44 -26.97 -42.17
C SER A 7 -8.59 -26.98 -40.89
N VAL A 8 -7.51 -27.78 -40.85
CA VAL A 8 -6.59 -27.81 -39.70
C VAL A 8 -5.81 -26.49 -39.57
N ALA A 9 -5.36 -25.91 -40.69
CA ALA A 9 -4.68 -24.62 -40.70
C ALA A 9 -5.58 -23.48 -40.20
N ALA A 10 -6.87 -23.49 -40.57
CA ALA A 10 -7.83 -22.50 -40.09
C ALA A 10 -8.09 -22.62 -38.58
N ILE A 11 -8.19 -23.84 -38.04
CA ILE A 11 -8.39 -24.07 -36.60
C ILE A 11 -7.16 -23.62 -35.78
N LEU A 12 -5.94 -23.90 -36.27
CA LEU A 12 -4.70 -23.43 -35.65
C LEU A 12 -4.61 -21.89 -35.64
N ALA A 13 -4.96 -21.23 -36.75
CA ALA A 13 -4.96 -19.77 -36.84
C ALA A 13 -5.96 -19.12 -35.88
N VAL A 14 -7.15 -19.71 -35.68
CA VAL A 14 -8.16 -19.20 -34.73
C VAL A 14 -7.70 -19.39 -33.28
N SER A 15 -7.03 -20.50 -32.95
CA SER A 15 -6.52 -20.75 -31.59
C SER A 15 -5.40 -19.80 -31.17
N ALA A 16 -4.64 -19.25 -32.13
CA ALA A 16 -3.57 -18.29 -31.86
C ALA A 16 -4.10 -16.90 -31.44
N ILE A 17 -5.32 -16.54 -31.83
CA ILE A 17 -5.92 -15.23 -31.55
C ILE A 17 -6.57 -15.21 -30.15
N THR A 18 -6.89 -16.38 -29.58
CA THR A 18 -7.54 -16.49 -28.27
C THR A 18 -6.58 -16.49 -27.08
N LEU A 19 -5.26 -16.28 -27.28
CA LEU A 19 -4.34 -15.98 -26.17
C LEU A 19 -4.53 -14.54 -25.69
N SER A 20 -5.72 -14.21 -25.19
CA SER A 20 -5.90 -13.03 -24.34
C SER A 20 -5.16 -13.30 -23.03
N GLY A 21 -3.98 -12.68 -22.86
CA GLY A 21 -3.19 -12.81 -21.64
C GLY A 21 -4.01 -12.36 -20.42
N CYS A 22 -4.25 -13.27 -19.48
CA CYS A 22 -4.87 -12.93 -18.21
C CYS A 22 -3.96 -11.98 -17.43
N VAL A 23 -4.51 -10.92 -16.84
CA VAL A 23 -3.79 -10.07 -15.89
C VAL A 23 -4.16 -10.50 -14.49
N TYR A 24 -3.20 -11.00 -13.72
CA TYR A 24 -3.37 -11.24 -12.31
C TYR A 24 -3.24 -9.92 -11.57
N LYS A 25 -4.19 -9.62 -10.68
CA LYS A 25 -4.16 -8.42 -9.84
C LYS A 25 -4.22 -8.82 -8.37
N SER A 26 -3.41 -8.14 -7.56
CA SER A 26 -3.40 -8.26 -6.11
C SER A 26 -3.48 -6.86 -5.51
N ASN A 27 -4.20 -6.72 -4.40
CA ASN A 27 -4.25 -5.47 -3.64
C ASN A 27 -3.71 -5.72 -2.24
N VAL A 28 -3.10 -4.70 -1.66
CA VAL A 28 -2.65 -4.69 -0.26
C VAL A 28 -3.34 -3.53 0.45
N ASP A 29 -3.83 -3.79 1.64
CA ASP A 29 -4.48 -2.82 2.52
C ASP A 29 -4.22 -3.27 3.97
N TYR A 30 -3.30 -2.58 4.64
CA TYR A 30 -2.83 -2.93 5.97
C TYR A 30 -2.76 -1.69 6.86
N GLY A 31 -3.38 -1.76 8.03
CA GLY A 31 -3.41 -0.68 9.01
C GLY A 31 -4.58 0.29 8.80
N THR A 32 -4.56 1.41 9.52
CA THR A 32 -5.62 2.41 9.46
C THR A 32 -5.15 3.59 8.63
N GLN A 33 -5.82 3.86 7.51
CA GLN A 33 -5.50 5.01 6.68
C GLN A 33 -5.80 6.33 7.42
N PHE A 34 -4.87 7.27 7.34
CA PHE A 34 -5.04 8.64 7.81
C PHE A 34 -4.51 9.63 6.77
N THR A 35 -4.88 10.89 6.92
CA THR A 35 -4.60 11.97 5.95
C THR A 35 -3.63 12.98 6.55
N SER A 36 -2.87 13.68 5.69
CA SER A 36 -1.99 14.77 6.15
C SER A 36 -2.78 15.92 6.78
N GLU A 37 -4.05 16.12 6.39
CA GLU A 37 -4.95 17.07 7.05
C GLU A 37 -5.32 16.64 8.48
N GLN A 38 -5.43 15.34 8.76
CA GLN A 38 -5.54 14.85 10.13
C GLN A 38 -4.25 15.08 10.91
N VAL A 39 -3.08 14.83 10.31
CA VAL A 39 -1.77 15.10 10.93
C VAL A 39 -1.60 16.59 11.26
N ALA A 40 -2.06 17.48 10.39
CA ALA A 40 -2.01 18.93 10.60
C ALA A 40 -2.82 19.43 11.82
N LYS A 41 -3.73 18.60 12.37
CA LYS A 41 -4.46 18.90 13.61
C LYS A 41 -3.64 18.65 14.88
N ILE A 42 -2.45 18.07 14.75
CA ILE A 42 -1.56 17.84 15.90
C ILE A 42 -0.84 19.13 16.25
N GLU A 43 -1.11 19.63 17.45
CA GLU A 43 -0.45 20.76 18.06
C GLU A 43 0.45 20.29 19.19
N LYS A 44 1.76 20.54 19.08
CA LYS A 44 2.74 20.18 20.12
C LYS A 44 2.38 20.88 21.43
N LYS A 45 2.52 20.16 22.54
CA LYS A 45 2.19 20.59 23.91
C LYS A 45 0.70 20.86 24.15
N VAL A 46 -0.18 20.55 23.19
CA VAL A 46 -1.64 20.73 23.31
C VAL A 46 -2.36 19.42 23.07
N THR A 47 -2.08 18.73 21.96
CA THR A 47 -2.75 17.48 21.59
C THR A 47 -2.45 16.38 22.62
N THR A 48 -3.50 15.77 23.13
CA THR A 48 -3.42 14.70 24.14
C THR A 48 -3.50 13.30 23.52
N LYS A 49 -3.20 12.26 24.31
CA LYS A 49 -3.48 10.86 23.95
C LYS A 49 -4.92 10.67 23.45
N ALA A 50 -5.90 11.22 24.16
CA ALA A 50 -7.31 11.06 23.83
C ALA A 50 -7.65 11.72 22.48
N ASP A 51 -7.03 12.86 22.18
CA ASP A 51 -7.18 13.51 20.88
C ASP A 51 -6.59 12.67 19.75
N LEU A 52 -5.40 12.09 19.95
CA LEU A 52 -4.79 11.19 18.96
C LEU A 52 -5.68 9.98 18.69
N ILE A 53 -6.22 9.33 19.73
CA ILE A 53 -7.16 8.21 19.56
C ILE A 53 -8.43 8.64 18.82
N ARG A 54 -8.96 9.84 19.11
CA ARG A 54 -10.14 10.37 18.42
C ARG A 54 -9.88 10.70 16.95
N ILE A 55 -8.69 11.18 16.61
CA ILE A 55 -8.34 11.61 15.24
C ILE A 55 -7.89 10.43 14.37
N PHE A 56 -7.09 9.53 14.92
CA PHE A 56 -6.38 8.47 14.18
C PHE A 56 -6.78 7.04 14.59
N GLY A 57 -7.51 6.88 15.70
CA GLY A 57 -7.75 5.57 16.31
C GLY A 57 -6.57 5.09 17.15
N GLU A 58 -6.56 3.79 17.46
CA GLU A 58 -5.44 3.17 18.17
C GLU A 58 -4.18 3.11 17.28
N PRO A 59 -3.00 3.47 17.80
CA PRO A 59 -1.75 3.34 17.04
C PRO A 59 -1.40 1.88 16.78
N SER A 60 -0.70 1.63 15.68
CA SER A 60 -0.17 0.32 15.30
C SER A 60 0.84 -0.19 16.35
N VAL A 61 1.63 0.70 16.94
CA VAL A 61 2.61 0.36 17.98
C VAL A 61 2.57 1.40 19.10
N LYS A 62 2.61 0.93 20.35
CA LYS A 62 2.86 1.74 21.54
C LYS A 62 4.10 1.22 22.26
N SER A 63 4.97 2.12 22.68
CA SER A 63 6.17 1.77 23.44
C SER A 63 6.42 2.79 24.54
N VAL A 64 6.69 2.32 25.74
CA VAL A 64 7.13 3.17 26.86
C VAL A 64 8.62 3.46 26.67
N VAL A 65 9.00 4.73 26.66
CA VAL A 65 10.39 5.18 26.50
C VAL A 65 10.99 5.77 27.77
N SER A 66 10.16 6.20 28.71
CA SER A 66 10.57 6.60 30.08
C SER A 66 9.38 6.47 31.04
N GLU A 67 9.54 6.84 32.31
CA GLU A 67 8.44 6.83 33.30
C GLU A 67 7.24 7.66 32.84
N THR A 68 7.49 8.78 32.16
CA THR A 68 6.46 9.71 31.69
C THR A 68 6.31 9.74 30.17
N GLY A 69 7.20 9.07 29.45
CA GLY A 69 7.34 9.17 28.00
C GLY A 69 6.85 7.94 27.25
N GLU A 70 6.11 8.16 26.18
CA GLU A 70 5.62 7.11 25.27
C GLU A 70 5.91 7.47 23.81
N LYS A 71 6.28 6.48 23.01
CA LYS A 71 6.32 6.57 21.56
C LYS A 71 5.17 5.79 20.96
N TRP A 72 4.36 6.46 20.15
CA TRP A 72 3.25 5.87 19.40
C TRP A 72 3.57 5.91 17.91
N VAL A 73 3.26 4.85 17.18
CA VAL A 73 3.45 4.78 15.73
C VAL A 73 2.14 4.41 15.06
N TYR A 74 1.70 5.23 14.13
CA TYR A 74 0.60 4.95 13.22
C TYR A 74 1.18 4.57 11.87
N SER A 75 0.63 3.54 11.24
CA SER A 75 1.09 3.08 9.94
C SER A 75 -0.06 2.57 9.09
N TYR A 76 -0.01 2.93 7.81
CA TYR A 76 -0.87 2.40 6.77
C TYR A 76 -0.02 2.02 5.56
N THR A 77 -0.28 0.86 4.97
CA THR A 77 0.29 0.45 3.68
C THR A 77 -0.82 0.00 2.77
N GLY A 78 -0.97 0.69 1.64
CA GLY A 78 -2.01 0.43 0.65
C GLY A 78 -1.43 0.42 -0.76
N GLY A 79 -1.97 -0.42 -1.64
CA GLY A 79 -1.47 -0.51 -3.00
C GLY A 79 -2.05 -1.63 -3.83
N SER A 80 -1.59 -1.71 -5.08
CA SER A 80 -1.93 -2.77 -6.01
C SER A 80 -0.71 -3.28 -6.76
N ALA A 81 -0.77 -4.53 -7.19
CA ALA A 81 0.22 -5.15 -8.06
C ALA A 81 -0.52 -5.88 -9.18
N SER A 82 0.05 -5.87 -10.39
CA SER A 82 -0.48 -6.62 -11.51
C SER A 82 0.63 -7.31 -12.31
N SER A 83 0.32 -8.49 -12.83
CA SER A 83 1.23 -9.27 -13.67
C SER A 83 0.49 -9.84 -14.86
N GLN A 84 1.05 -9.66 -16.06
CA GLN A 84 0.49 -10.17 -17.31
C GLN A 84 0.96 -11.62 -17.55
N ALA A 85 0.01 -12.55 -17.63
CA ALA A 85 0.29 -13.97 -17.89
C ALA A 85 1.13 -14.15 -19.16
N PHE A 86 2.09 -15.06 -19.09
CA PHE A 86 3.02 -15.36 -20.19
C PHE A 86 3.93 -14.19 -20.61
N THR A 87 4.00 -13.13 -19.79
CA THR A 87 4.97 -12.04 -19.94
C THR A 87 5.72 -11.83 -18.63
N THR A 88 6.89 -11.19 -18.69
CA THR A 88 7.66 -10.74 -17.52
C THR A 88 7.23 -9.36 -17.03
N LYS A 89 6.11 -8.82 -17.53
CA LYS A 89 5.62 -7.48 -17.21
C LYS A 89 4.90 -7.48 -15.87
N THR A 90 5.49 -6.78 -14.90
CA THR A 90 4.90 -6.59 -13.57
C THR A 90 4.85 -5.11 -13.25
N THR A 91 3.68 -4.64 -12.81
CA THR A 91 3.48 -3.27 -12.32
C THR A 91 3.01 -3.31 -10.88
N SER A 92 3.52 -2.43 -10.04
CA SER A 92 3.02 -2.25 -8.68
C SER A 92 3.07 -0.79 -8.26
N ASP A 93 2.04 -0.41 -7.51
CA ASP A 93 1.86 0.90 -6.91
C ASP A 93 1.58 0.67 -5.43
N ILE A 94 2.59 0.85 -4.59
CA ILE A 94 2.48 0.67 -3.14
C ILE A 94 2.78 2.01 -2.48
N SER A 95 1.98 2.37 -1.49
CA SER A 95 2.17 3.55 -0.67
C SER A 95 2.17 3.18 0.80
N THR A 96 3.05 3.82 1.56
CA THR A 96 3.14 3.69 3.01
C THR A 96 3.08 5.06 3.63
N HIS A 97 2.21 5.22 4.61
CA HIS A 97 2.02 6.45 5.37
C HIS A 97 2.23 6.14 6.85
N MET A 98 3.23 6.80 7.44
CA MET A 98 3.60 6.62 8.85
C MET A 98 3.60 7.94 9.59
N LEU A 99 3.20 7.88 10.85
CA LEU A 99 3.27 8.97 11.80
C LEU A 99 3.86 8.46 13.11
N ASP A 100 5.07 8.91 13.43
CA ASP A 100 5.72 8.70 14.71
C ASP A 100 5.38 9.86 15.64
N VAL A 101 4.86 9.56 16.83
CA VAL A 101 4.50 10.55 17.85
C VAL A 101 5.23 10.26 19.15
N LEU A 102 5.90 11.26 19.69
CA LEU A 102 6.50 11.23 21.02
C LEU A 102 5.60 12.00 21.98
N LEU A 103 5.22 11.36 23.07
CA LEU A 103 4.43 11.93 24.14
C LEU A 103 5.24 11.98 25.43
N GLU A 104 5.01 13.01 26.24
CA GLU A 104 5.44 13.09 27.63
C GLU A 104 4.26 13.55 28.50
N ASN A 105 4.06 12.90 29.64
CA ASN A 105 2.93 13.14 30.54
C ASN A 105 1.56 13.10 29.81
N GLY A 106 1.48 12.32 28.74
CA GLY A 106 0.28 12.14 27.91
C GLY A 106 -0.06 13.27 26.94
N VAL A 107 0.88 14.18 26.68
CA VAL A 107 0.74 15.25 25.68
C VAL A 107 1.83 15.09 24.62
N VAL A 108 1.51 15.39 23.37
CA VAL A 108 2.46 15.32 22.25
C VAL A 108 3.58 16.34 22.44
N VAL A 109 4.82 15.88 22.50
CA VAL A 109 6.01 16.75 22.53
C VAL A 109 6.70 16.85 21.17
N ASN A 110 6.62 15.79 20.36
CA ASN A 110 7.15 15.80 19.00
C ASN A 110 6.41 14.80 18.10
N PHE A 111 6.48 15.02 16.79
CA PHE A 111 5.98 14.05 15.81
C PHE A 111 6.71 14.20 14.48
N ALA A 112 6.70 13.13 13.68
CA ALA A 112 7.22 13.10 12.33
C ALA A 112 6.30 12.28 11.42
N GLU A 113 5.91 12.85 10.29
CA GLU A 113 5.11 12.19 9.26
C GLU A 113 6.02 11.78 8.10
N THR A 114 5.84 10.55 7.61
CA THR A 114 6.52 10.04 6.42
C THR A 114 5.49 9.45 5.48
N ASN A 115 5.50 9.90 4.22
CA ASN A 115 4.69 9.33 3.15
C ASN A 115 5.60 8.88 2.02
N THR A 116 5.63 7.57 1.77
CA THR A 116 6.47 6.96 0.75
C THR A 116 5.60 6.29 -0.30
N LYS A 117 5.84 6.61 -1.57
CA LYS A 117 5.21 5.96 -2.71
C LYS A 117 6.26 5.21 -3.51
N HIS A 118 6.03 3.93 -3.74
CA HIS A 118 6.83 3.06 -4.56
C HIS A 118 6.01 2.62 -5.77
N ASN A 119 6.36 3.18 -6.93
CA ASN A 119 5.93 2.65 -8.22
C ASN A 119 7.06 1.77 -8.76
N MET A 120 6.72 0.55 -9.16
CA MET A 120 7.65 -0.37 -9.78
C MET A 120 7.01 -0.89 -11.07
N ASN A 121 7.71 -0.70 -12.18
CA ASN A 121 7.36 -1.28 -13.47
C ASN A 121 8.56 -2.08 -13.95
N THR A 122 8.45 -3.39 -13.96
CA THR A 122 9.50 -4.28 -14.48
C THR A 122 9.01 -4.97 -15.73
N SER A 123 9.90 -5.01 -16.72
CA SER A 123 9.73 -5.75 -17.96
C SER A 123 11.12 -6.30 -18.28
N VAL A 124 11.26 -7.62 -18.35
CA VAL A 124 12.53 -8.25 -18.74
C VAL A 124 12.41 -8.60 -20.23
N GLU A 125 13.24 -7.97 -21.07
CA GLU A 125 13.37 -8.27 -22.51
C GLU A 125 13.89 -9.69 -22.76
#